data_AF-A0AAE0P804-F1
#
_entry.id   AF-A0AAE0P804-F1
#
_cell.length_a   1.000
_cell.length_b   1.000
_cell.length_c   1.000
_cell.angle_alpha   90.00
_cell.angle_beta   90.00
_cell.angle_gamma   90.00
#
_symmetry.space_group_name_H-M   'P 1'
#
loop_
_entity.id
_entity.type
_entity.pdbx_description
1 polymer ?
#
loop_
_entity_poly.entity_id
_entity_poly.type
_entity_poly.pdbx_seq_one_letter_code
_entity_poly.pdbx_strand_id
1 'polypeptide(L)'
;MLLLVRTSRAGLSTNGFAAASACHRHAVSSAGGYRERRRLSCLSVALNTSTASKQQVAESVRTALRAGLYKNGSVSESPSAAVILASGTLASWLQDETFLAQILEPLADSATTSIGNSTELSVLTAAVDAIPRQRGPGNSLSSSEGLAILHGSLDKLLPGLWEGQATSAVGAFADRDSAQPALEFRAAPLEGDARPLRVIVPLANTIFTNGRPHTMFVSRWSATFEKEPRLLLEGSIEKTSQLINVHGPTRSAVDVPLVPITEARRIVAGLGNILRQVEIGVSPAPASKELELIIPKLLDARAKKLGDQATGPVSVWALLYPEHFASKRKLPKALDLSGAGESHEWVRAQEVSKSIPELLAAGCHIRKICKSSILS
;
A
#
# COMPACT_ATOMS: atom_id res chain seq x y z
N MET A 1 1.52 -10.38 23.86
CA MET A 1 2.15 -10.22 22.54
C MET A 1 2.15 -11.54 21.81
N LEU A 2 1.70 -11.55 20.56
CA LEU A 2 1.64 -12.71 19.68
C LEU A 2 2.59 -12.48 18.50
N LEU A 3 3.42 -13.46 18.14
CA LEU A 3 4.31 -13.32 17.00
C LEU A 3 3.67 -13.92 15.74
N LEU A 4 3.79 -13.19 14.64
CA LEU A 4 3.17 -13.49 13.38
C LEU A 4 4.19 -13.51 12.24
N VAL A 5 3.97 -14.36 11.24
CA VAL A 5 4.79 -14.47 10.03
C VAL A 5 3.97 -14.09 8.80
N ARG A 6 4.54 -13.29 7.89
CA ARG A 6 3.90 -12.99 6.60
C ARG A 6 3.85 -14.26 5.74
N THR A 7 2.69 -14.57 5.19
CA THR A 7 2.59 -15.62 4.17
C THR A 7 3.06 -15.08 2.83
N SER A 8 3.95 -15.80 2.17
CA SER A 8 4.29 -15.58 0.76
C SER A 8 3.79 -16.78 -0.02
N ARG A 9 2.77 -16.60 -0.86
CA ARG A 9 2.39 -17.64 -1.82
C ARG A 9 3.37 -17.61 -2.99
N ALA A 10 4.15 -18.68 -3.17
CA ALA A 10 4.90 -18.88 -4.40
C ALA A 10 3.90 -18.98 -5.57
N GLY A 11 4.10 -18.17 -6.60
CA GLY A 11 3.15 -18.03 -7.70
C GLY A 11 3.21 -19.22 -8.65
N LEU A 12 2.05 -19.79 -8.97
CA LEU A 12 1.82 -20.42 -10.27
C LEU A 12 1.98 -19.35 -11.36
N SER A 13 2.81 -19.67 -12.36
CA SER A 13 3.09 -18.82 -13.52
C SER A 13 1.82 -18.54 -14.31
N THR A 14 1.44 -17.28 -14.43
CA THR A 14 0.62 -16.80 -15.55
C THR A 14 1.57 -16.10 -16.52
N ASN A 15 1.77 -16.69 -17.69
CA ASN A 15 2.63 -16.19 -18.77
C ASN A 15 2.07 -14.88 -19.36
N GLY A 16 2.27 -13.76 -18.67
CA GLY A 16 1.95 -12.41 -19.15
C GLY A 16 2.94 -11.39 -18.60
N PHE A 17 3.47 -10.52 -19.47
CA PHE A 17 4.53 -9.55 -19.16
C PHE A 17 4.07 -8.39 -18.26
N ALA A 18 2.79 -8.03 -18.32
CA ALA A 18 2.15 -7.05 -17.45
C ALA A 18 0.72 -7.51 -17.13
N ALA A 19 0.30 -7.31 -15.87
CA ALA A 19 -1.06 -7.61 -15.43
C ALA A 19 -1.68 -6.32 -14.85
N ALA A 20 -2.59 -5.71 -15.62
CA ALA A 20 -3.38 -4.58 -15.17
C ALA A 20 -4.61 -5.06 -14.40
N SER A 21 -4.83 -4.49 -13.22
CA SER A 21 -6.01 -4.71 -12.39
C SER A 21 -6.63 -3.37 -12.05
N ALA A 22 -7.87 -3.14 -12.50
CA ALA A 22 -8.63 -1.94 -12.18
C ALA A 22 -9.60 -2.25 -11.02
N CYS A 23 -9.46 -1.55 -9.90
CA CYS A 23 -10.40 -1.66 -8.79
C CYS A 23 -11.39 -0.49 -8.85
N HIS A 24 -12.66 -0.79 -9.13
CA HIS A 24 -13.75 0.18 -9.09
C HIS A 24 -14.56 -0.09 -7.83
N ARG A 25 -14.50 0.80 -6.83
CA ARG A 25 -15.37 0.70 -5.64
C ARG A 25 -16.34 1.88 -5.63
N HIS A 26 -17.63 1.56 -5.66
CA HIS A 26 -18.69 2.55 -5.52
C HIS A 26 -18.94 2.81 -4.04
N ALA A 27 -18.83 4.07 -3.61
CA ALA A 27 -19.35 4.53 -2.33
C ALA A 27 -20.63 5.32 -2.60
N VAL A 28 -21.76 4.87 -2.04
CA VAL A 28 -23.01 5.63 -2.03
C VAL A 28 -23.18 6.17 -0.61
N SER A 29 -23.09 7.48 -0.44
CA SER A 29 -23.45 8.14 0.82
C SER A 29 -24.86 8.71 0.66
N SER A 30 -25.77 8.34 1.55
CA SER A 30 -27.12 8.91 1.64
C SER A 30 -27.24 9.70 2.94
N ALA A 31 -26.75 10.93 2.94
CA ALA A 31 -27.03 11.90 4.00
C ALA A 31 -27.51 13.19 3.34
N GLY A 32 -28.83 13.44 3.42
CA GLY A 32 -29.48 14.69 3.03
C GLY A 32 -29.68 14.91 1.53
N GLY A 33 -30.82 14.49 0.97
CA GLY A 33 -31.48 15.03 -0.24
C GLY A 33 -30.74 15.01 -1.60
N TYR A 34 -29.42 14.92 -1.63
CA TYR A 34 -28.58 15.02 -2.82
C TYR A 34 -27.63 13.81 -2.84
N ARG A 35 -27.82 12.92 -3.82
CA ARG A 35 -27.00 11.72 -3.99
C ARG A 35 -25.66 12.09 -4.63
N GLU A 36 -24.70 12.54 -3.84
CA GLU A 36 -23.33 12.77 -4.33
C GLU A 36 -22.60 11.42 -4.51
N ARG A 37 -22.39 11.00 -5.76
CA ARG A 37 -21.62 9.80 -6.10
C ARG A 37 -20.13 10.12 -6.05
N ARG A 38 -19.48 9.85 -4.93
CA ARG A 38 -18.02 10.02 -4.78
C ARG A 38 -17.31 8.80 -5.39
N ARG A 39 -16.61 8.99 -6.51
CA ARG A 39 -15.88 7.92 -7.21
C ARG A 39 -14.40 8.27 -7.34
N LEU A 40 -13.55 7.53 -6.63
CA LEU A 40 -12.14 7.40 -6.98
C LEU A 40 -11.97 6.12 -7.81
N SER A 41 -11.26 6.22 -8.92
CA SER A 41 -10.81 5.08 -9.71
C SER A 41 -9.33 4.86 -9.47
N CYS A 42 -9.00 3.63 -9.08
CA CYS A 42 -7.64 3.17 -8.86
C CYS A 42 -7.31 2.08 -9.87
N LEU A 43 -6.16 2.24 -10.53
CA LEU A 43 -5.59 1.29 -11.46
C LEU A 43 -4.23 0.85 -10.92
N SER A 44 -4.01 -0.46 -10.79
CA SER A 44 -2.68 -1.01 -10.51
C SER A 44 -2.22 -1.86 -11.68
N VAL A 45 -1.02 -1.62 -12.19
CA VAL A 45 -0.37 -2.40 -13.23
C VAL A 45 0.87 -3.05 -12.63
N ALA A 46 0.80 -4.37 -12.42
CA ALA A 46 1.95 -5.15 -11.97
C ALA A 46 2.85 -5.49 -13.16
N LEU A 47 4.15 -5.31 -13.00
CA LEU A 47 5.15 -5.53 -14.04
C LEU A 47 6.11 -6.65 -13.68
N ASN A 48 6.59 -7.34 -14.72
CA ASN A 48 7.79 -8.15 -14.63
C ASN A 48 8.97 -7.32 -15.17
N THR A 49 9.81 -6.81 -14.27
CA THR A 49 10.80 -5.75 -14.57
C THR A 49 11.87 -6.15 -15.57
N SER A 50 12.09 -7.44 -15.80
CA SER A 50 13.09 -7.94 -16.74
C SER A 50 12.72 -7.78 -18.22
N THR A 51 11.47 -7.43 -18.54
CA THR A 51 10.93 -7.57 -19.92
C THR A 51 9.96 -6.47 -20.37
N ALA A 52 9.52 -5.59 -19.47
CA ALA A 52 8.49 -4.59 -19.80
C ALA A 52 9.09 -3.32 -20.43
N SER A 53 8.71 -3.01 -21.67
CA SER A 53 9.06 -1.72 -22.30
C SER A 53 8.12 -0.59 -21.86
N LYS A 54 8.64 0.65 -21.80
CA LYS A 54 7.85 1.85 -21.45
C LYS A 54 6.59 2.00 -22.32
N GLN A 55 6.73 1.79 -23.62
CA GLN A 55 5.63 1.93 -24.59
C GLN A 55 4.51 0.92 -24.33
N GLN A 56 4.84 -0.35 -24.07
CA GLN A 56 3.84 -1.38 -23.78
C GLN A 56 3.11 -1.10 -22.47
N VAL A 57 3.83 -0.64 -21.45
CA VAL A 57 3.23 -0.26 -20.17
C VAL A 57 2.32 0.94 -20.32
N ALA A 58 2.76 1.98 -21.05
CA ALA A 58 1.95 3.16 -21.33
C ALA A 58 0.64 2.78 -22.04
N GLU A 59 0.70 1.92 -23.05
CA GLU A 59 -0.49 1.48 -23.79
C GLU A 59 -1.45 0.63 -22.94
N SER A 60 -0.91 -0.25 -22.09
CA SER A 60 -1.71 -1.03 -21.15
C SER A 60 -2.44 -0.13 -20.14
N VAL A 61 -1.73 0.86 -19.60
CA VAL A 61 -2.30 1.87 -18.70
C VAL A 61 -3.38 2.69 -19.40
N ARG A 62 -3.10 3.21 -20.60
CA ARG A 62 -4.05 3.99 -21.40
C ARG A 62 -5.34 3.22 -21.66
N THR A 63 -5.22 1.98 -22.12
CA THR A 63 -6.35 1.11 -22.40
C THR A 63 -7.19 0.87 -21.14
N ALA A 64 -6.54 0.59 -20.01
CA ALA A 64 -7.23 0.35 -18.75
C ALA A 64 -7.91 1.62 -18.19
N LEU A 65 -7.27 2.79 -18.29
CA LEU A 65 -7.85 4.07 -17.89
C LEU A 65 -9.05 4.43 -18.76
N ARG A 66 -8.94 4.34 -20.09
CA ARG A 66 -10.06 4.56 -21.00
C ARG A 66 -11.24 3.65 -20.67
N ALA A 67 -10.98 2.35 -20.51
CA ALA A 67 -12.02 1.38 -20.14
C ALA A 67 -12.69 1.71 -18.79
N GLY A 68 -11.93 2.20 -17.81
CA GLY A 68 -12.46 2.64 -16.52
C GLY A 68 -13.32 3.91 -16.63
N LEU A 69 -12.85 4.90 -17.38
CA LEU A 69 -13.57 6.16 -17.63
C LEU A 69 -14.90 5.92 -18.36
N TYR A 70 -14.93 5.07 -19.40
CA TYR A 70 -16.16 4.76 -20.15
C TYR A 70 -17.19 3.96 -19.34
N LYS A 71 -16.75 3.03 -18.48
CA LYS A 71 -17.65 2.28 -17.58
C LYS A 71 -18.29 3.18 -16.53
N ASN A 72 -17.74 4.36 -16.29
CA ASN A 72 -18.14 5.23 -15.20
C ASN A 72 -19.26 6.24 -15.54
N GLY A 73 -19.75 6.32 -16.80
CA GLY A 73 -20.99 7.00 -17.20
C GLY A 73 -21.28 8.37 -16.56
N SER A 74 -21.04 9.46 -17.30
CA SER A 74 -21.23 10.88 -16.93
C SER A 74 -20.84 11.20 -15.48
N VAL A 75 -19.53 11.30 -15.23
CA VAL A 75 -19.01 11.93 -14.02
C VAL A 75 -19.32 13.43 -14.10
N SER A 76 -19.95 14.01 -13.08
CA SER A 76 -20.29 15.44 -13.03
C SER A 76 -19.06 16.35 -12.84
N GLU A 77 -17.90 15.78 -12.51
CA GLU A 77 -16.64 16.50 -12.31
C GLU A 77 -15.53 15.75 -13.06
N SER A 78 -14.96 16.40 -14.04
CA SER A 78 -13.79 15.91 -14.75
C SER A 78 -12.56 15.82 -13.83
N PRO A 79 -11.68 14.80 -13.99
CA PRO A 79 -10.51 14.68 -13.13
C PRO A 79 -9.53 15.83 -13.37
N SER A 80 -9.24 16.60 -12.32
CA SER A 80 -8.24 17.68 -12.33
C SER A 80 -6.95 17.31 -11.59
N ALA A 81 -6.88 16.11 -11.01
CA ALA A 81 -5.67 15.59 -10.38
C ALA A 81 -5.45 14.08 -10.53
N ALA A 82 -4.16 13.69 -10.51
CA ALA A 82 -3.72 12.30 -10.49
C ALA A 82 -2.57 12.07 -9.51
N VAL A 83 -2.52 10.86 -8.95
CA VAL A 83 -1.41 10.33 -8.15
C VAL A 83 -0.89 9.10 -8.87
N ILE A 84 0.40 9.09 -9.18
CA ILE A 84 1.10 7.99 -9.84
C ILE A 84 2.18 7.49 -8.89
N LEU A 85 2.02 6.27 -8.41
CA LEU A 85 3.01 5.57 -7.61
C LEU A 85 3.73 4.58 -8.50
N ALA A 86 5.06 4.59 -8.47
CA ALA A 86 5.88 3.59 -9.14
C ALA A 86 6.72 2.84 -8.11
N SER A 87 7.03 1.57 -8.38
CA SER A 87 8.04 0.89 -7.59
C SER A 87 9.43 1.53 -7.78
N GLY A 88 10.33 1.38 -6.80
CA GLY A 88 11.64 2.03 -6.79
C GLY A 88 12.46 1.79 -8.07
N THR A 89 12.36 0.60 -8.67
CA THR A 89 13.07 0.25 -9.92
C THR A 89 12.61 1.07 -11.13
N LEU A 90 11.42 1.66 -11.08
CA LEU A 90 10.80 2.46 -12.14
C LEU A 90 10.89 3.97 -11.86
N ALA A 91 11.62 4.38 -10.82
CA ALA A 91 11.68 5.78 -10.40
C ALA A 91 12.18 6.73 -11.50
N SER A 92 13.03 6.27 -12.42
CA SER A 92 13.50 7.06 -13.57
C SER A 92 12.39 7.31 -14.61
N TRP A 93 11.33 6.50 -14.64
CA TRP A 93 10.20 6.68 -15.56
C TRP A 93 9.30 7.84 -15.13
N LEU A 94 9.31 8.18 -13.83
CA LEU A 94 8.57 9.32 -13.29
C LEU A 94 9.15 10.68 -13.69
N GLN A 95 10.32 10.70 -14.33
CA GLN A 95 10.96 11.89 -14.88
C GLN A 95 10.85 11.96 -16.41
N ASP A 96 10.30 10.92 -17.04
CA ASP A 96 10.13 10.86 -18.49
C ASP A 96 8.81 11.53 -18.87
N GLU A 97 8.90 12.76 -19.35
CA GLU A 97 7.74 13.56 -19.74
C GLU A 97 6.93 12.91 -20.84
N THR A 98 7.58 12.23 -21.79
CA THR A 98 6.89 11.57 -22.91
C THR A 98 6.07 10.39 -22.40
N PHE A 99 6.64 9.62 -21.48
CA PHE A 99 5.93 8.52 -20.84
C PHE A 99 4.74 9.03 -19.99
N LEU A 100 4.95 10.07 -19.17
CA LEU A 100 3.88 10.64 -18.35
C LEU A 100 2.76 11.23 -19.20
N ALA A 101 3.08 11.99 -20.25
CA ALA A 101 2.08 12.52 -21.18
C ALA A 101 1.20 11.41 -21.77
N GLN A 102 1.81 10.30 -22.19
CA GLN A 102 1.07 9.17 -22.78
C GLN A 102 0.07 8.53 -21.81
N ILE A 103 0.44 8.37 -20.53
CA ILE A 103 -0.45 7.75 -19.52
C ILE A 103 -1.52 8.72 -18.99
N LEU A 104 -1.26 10.02 -19.04
CA LEU A 104 -2.18 11.07 -18.57
C LEU A 104 -3.20 11.48 -19.65
N GLU A 105 -2.92 11.26 -20.93
CA GLU A 105 -3.80 11.61 -22.06
C GLU A 105 -5.27 11.21 -21.85
N PRO A 106 -5.61 9.97 -21.42
CA PRO A 106 -7.01 9.60 -21.19
C PRO A 106 -7.72 10.44 -20.11
N LEU A 107 -6.98 10.92 -19.11
CA LEU A 107 -7.56 11.74 -18.04
C LEU A 107 -7.86 13.15 -18.53
N ALA A 108 -6.99 13.70 -19.36
CA ALA A 108 -7.17 15.01 -19.99
C ALA A 108 -8.31 15.01 -21.02
N ASP A 109 -8.43 13.95 -21.82
CA ASP A 109 -9.53 13.75 -22.77
C ASP A 109 -10.90 13.67 -22.09
N SER A 110 -10.95 13.14 -20.86
CA SER A 110 -12.19 13.10 -20.07
C SER A 110 -12.56 14.47 -19.47
N ALA A 111 -11.65 15.43 -19.51
CA ALA A 111 -11.80 16.71 -18.85
C ALA A 111 -12.16 17.87 -19.80
N THR A 112 -12.17 17.61 -21.10
CA THR A 112 -12.49 18.55 -22.19
C THR A 112 -13.96 18.66 -22.56
N THR A 113 -14.88 18.02 -21.83
CA THR A 113 -16.31 18.05 -22.18
C THR A 113 -16.94 19.44 -22.00
N SER A 114 -16.26 20.39 -21.35
CA SER A 114 -16.64 21.81 -21.34
C SER A 114 -15.96 22.58 -22.47
N ILE A 115 -16.74 22.97 -23.47
CA ILE A 115 -16.33 23.80 -24.61
C ILE A 115 -15.61 25.07 -24.11
N GLY A 116 -14.33 25.22 -24.45
CA GLY A 116 -13.61 26.51 -24.40
C GLY A 116 -12.53 26.70 -23.33
N ASN A 117 -12.30 25.76 -22.41
CA ASN A 117 -11.26 25.91 -21.37
C ASN A 117 -10.08 24.95 -21.61
N SER A 118 -8.86 25.47 -21.49
CA SER A 118 -7.64 24.68 -21.38
C SER A 118 -7.76 23.75 -20.17
N THR A 119 -7.55 22.46 -20.39
CA THR A 119 -7.64 21.46 -19.32
C THR A 119 -6.32 21.40 -18.58
N GLU A 120 -6.32 21.80 -17.31
CA GLU A 120 -5.17 21.69 -16.42
C GLU A 120 -5.27 20.42 -15.56
N LEU A 121 -4.18 19.67 -15.47
CA LEU A 121 -4.06 18.45 -14.67
C LEU A 121 -2.87 18.55 -13.71
N SER A 122 -3.17 18.45 -12.42
CA SER A 122 -2.16 18.44 -11.35
C SER A 122 -1.77 17.00 -10.97
N VAL A 123 -0.50 16.66 -11.08
CA VAL A 123 -0.03 15.26 -10.96
C VAL A 123 1.03 15.14 -9.86
N LEU A 124 0.76 14.29 -8.88
CA LEU A 124 1.75 13.82 -7.91
C LEU A 124 2.35 12.50 -8.40
N THR A 125 3.66 12.45 -8.59
CA THR A 125 4.40 11.21 -8.84
C THR A 125 5.27 10.86 -7.64
N ALA A 126 5.38 9.57 -7.30
CA ALA A 126 6.24 9.13 -6.20
C ALA A 126 6.75 7.71 -6.38
N ALA A 127 7.97 7.44 -5.92
CA ALA A 127 8.54 6.10 -5.86
C ALA A 127 8.31 5.47 -4.48
N VAL A 128 7.74 4.26 -4.47
CA VAL A 128 7.47 3.45 -3.27
C VAL A 128 8.13 2.08 -3.40
N ASP A 129 8.32 1.35 -2.30
CA ASP A 129 9.03 0.07 -2.34
C ASP A 129 8.29 -0.97 -3.19
N ALA A 130 6.96 -0.98 -3.15
CA ALA A 130 6.16 -1.91 -3.92
C ALA A 130 4.72 -1.43 -4.12
N ILE A 131 4.09 -1.97 -5.16
CA ILE A 131 2.70 -1.70 -5.53
C ILE A 131 1.83 -2.92 -5.18
N PRO A 132 0.59 -2.71 -4.72
CA PRO A 132 -0.35 -3.81 -4.49
C PRO A 132 -0.78 -4.46 -5.81
N ARG A 133 -0.68 -5.79 -5.86
CA ARG A 133 -1.16 -6.66 -6.94
C ARG A 133 -2.21 -7.62 -6.41
N GLN A 134 -3.41 -7.57 -6.99
CA GLN A 134 -4.43 -8.58 -6.73
C GLN A 134 -4.03 -9.92 -7.35
N ARG A 135 -4.08 -11.00 -6.56
CA ARG A 135 -3.87 -12.37 -7.04
C ARG A 135 -5.13 -13.22 -6.85
N GLY A 136 -5.68 -13.69 -7.97
CA GLY A 136 -6.66 -14.77 -8.03
C GLY A 136 -8.04 -14.47 -7.42
N PRO A 137 -8.96 -15.45 -7.47
CA PRO A 137 -10.25 -15.37 -6.80
C PRO A 137 -10.03 -15.38 -5.28
N GLY A 138 -10.51 -14.33 -4.59
CA GLY A 138 -10.36 -14.17 -3.13
C GLY A 138 -9.73 -12.84 -2.67
N ASN A 139 -9.49 -11.88 -3.57
CA ASN A 139 -8.98 -10.53 -3.23
C ASN A 139 -7.64 -10.53 -2.48
N SER A 140 -6.85 -11.61 -2.53
CA SER A 140 -5.56 -11.65 -1.84
C SER A 140 -4.59 -10.66 -2.49
N LEU A 141 -4.06 -9.75 -1.68
CA LEU A 141 -3.09 -8.73 -2.11
C LEU A 141 -1.67 -9.24 -1.92
N SER A 142 -0.87 -9.13 -2.99
CA SER A 142 0.58 -9.38 -2.98
C SER A 142 1.32 -8.10 -3.33
N SER A 143 2.59 -8.01 -2.93
CA SER A 143 3.48 -6.93 -3.36
C SER A 143 4.03 -7.24 -4.75
N SER A 144 4.11 -6.26 -5.63
CA SER A 144 4.84 -6.38 -6.89
C SER A 144 5.54 -5.09 -7.28
N GLU A 145 6.49 -5.19 -8.18
CA GLU A 145 6.95 -4.06 -8.99
C GLU A 145 5.83 -3.59 -9.92
N GLY A 146 5.81 -2.30 -10.25
CA GLY A 146 4.82 -1.75 -11.18
C GLY A 146 4.40 -0.32 -10.89
N LEU A 147 3.20 0.02 -11.38
CA LEU A 147 2.60 1.35 -11.29
C LEU A 147 1.22 1.27 -10.64
N ALA A 148 0.86 2.25 -9.82
CA ALA A 148 -0.51 2.50 -9.38
C ALA A 148 -0.91 3.93 -9.70
N ILE A 149 -2.12 4.10 -10.21
CA ILE A 149 -2.66 5.39 -10.62
C ILE A 149 -4.00 5.59 -9.92
N LEU A 150 -4.13 6.71 -9.23
CA LEU A 150 -5.35 7.17 -8.59
C LEU A 150 -5.67 8.55 -9.16
N HIS A 151 -6.91 8.81 -9.53
CA HIS A 151 -7.29 10.12 -10.08
C HIS A 151 -8.63 10.62 -9.54
N GLY A 152 -8.82 11.94 -9.58
CA GLY A 152 -9.99 12.62 -9.02
C GLY A 152 -9.90 14.14 -9.14
N SER A 153 -10.70 14.85 -8.34
CA SER A 153 -10.63 16.32 -8.22
C SER A 153 -9.44 16.72 -7.36
N LEU A 154 -8.71 17.78 -7.76
CA LEU A 154 -7.55 18.34 -7.06
C LEU A 154 -7.83 18.62 -5.57
N ASP A 155 -8.83 19.44 -5.28
CA ASP A 155 -9.12 19.87 -3.90
C ASP A 155 -9.52 18.70 -3.00
N LYS A 156 -10.16 17.69 -3.59
CA LYS A 156 -10.59 16.49 -2.86
C LYS A 156 -9.39 15.56 -2.66
N LEU A 157 -8.66 15.21 -3.71
CA LEU A 157 -7.63 14.16 -3.71
C LEU A 157 -6.28 14.63 -3.12
N LEU A 158 -5.85 15.83 -3.47
CA LEU A 158 -4.52 16.39 -3.18
C LEU A 158 -4.65 17.78 -2.54
N PRO A 159 -5.21 17.88 -1.31
CA PRO A 159 -5.29 19.16 -0.61
C PRO A 159 -3.88 19.73 -0.38
N GLY A 160 -3.73 21.04 -0.55
CA GLY A 160 -2.46 21.75 -0.34
C GLY A 160 -1.32 21.27 -1.26
N LEU A 161 -1.62 20.69 -2.43
CA LEU A 161 -0.62 20.16 -3.35
C LEU A 161 0.46 21.19 -3.72
N TRP A 162 0.02 22.42 -3.97
CA TRP A 162 0.86 23.56 -4.38
C TRP A 162 1.21 24.49 -3.23
N GLU A 163 0.74 24.21 -2.01
CA GLU A 163 1.16 24.95 -0.83
C GLU A 163 2.61 24.60 -0.49
N GLY A 164 3.37 25.61 -0.04
CA GLY A 164 4.76 25.43 0.37
C GLY A 164 4.90 24.37 1.46
N GLN A 165 6.11 23.82 1.60
CA GLN A 165 6.44 22.71 2.53
C GLN A 165 6.19 23.02 4.02
N ALA A 166 5.73 24.24 4.34
CA ALA A 166 5.39 24.68 5.68
C ALA A 166 4.22 23.86 6.22
N THR A 167 4.56 22.89 7.07
CA THR A 167 3.65 22.20 8.00
C THR A 167 2.72 21.13 7.42
N SER A 168 3.23 20.24 6.55
CA SER A 168 2.55 18.95 6.37
C SER A 168 2.57 18.15 7.67
N ALA A 169 1.38 17.93 8.25
CA ALA A 169 1.11 17.20 9.50
C ALA A 169 1.56 15.71 9.55
N VAL A 170 2.40 15.29 8.60
CA VAL A 170 3.08 14.00 8.60
C VAL A 170 4.02 13.87 9.82
N GLY A 171 4.51 15.00 10.34
CA GLY A 171 5.43 15.07 11.48
C GLY A 171 4.82 14.96 12.90
N ALA A 172 3.50 14.80 13.07
CA ALA A 172 2.91 14.77 14.42
C ALA A 172 3.10 13.43 15.18
N PHE A 173 3.48 12.35 14.49
CA PHE A 173 3.76 11.04 15.10
C PHE A 173 5.14 10.46 14.75
N ALA A 174 5.87 11.11 13.83
CA ALA A 174 7.28 10.84 13.66
C ALA A 174 8.02 11.53 14.80
N ASP A 175 8.79 10.76 15.55
CA ASP A 175 9.79 11.29 16.49
C ASP A 175 10.58 12.39 15.77
N ARG A 176 10.72 13.56 16.42
CA ARG A 176 11.08 14.84 15.77
C ARG A 176 12.48 14.90 15.14
N ASP A 177 13.25 13.81 15.22
CA ASP A 177 14.64 13.76 14.75
C ASP A 177 14.87 12.98 13.44
N SER A 178 13.83 12.41 12.81
CA SER A 178 13.97 11.80 11.47
C SER A 178 12.71 11.95 10.61
N ALA A 179 12.55 13.11 9.96
CA ALA A 179 11.48 13.33 8.98
C ALA A 179 11.77 12.56 7.67
N GLN A 180 11.65 11.22 7.70
CA GLN A 180 11.78 10.38 6.52
C GLN A 180 10.73 10.78 5.47
N PRO A 181 11.10 11.01 4.20
CA PRO A 181 10.15 11.36 3.15
C PRO A 181 9.05 10.29 2.98
N ALA A 182 7.79 10.72 2.94
CA ALA A 182 6.65 9.82 2.99
C ALA A 182 5.36 10.41 2.41
N LEU A 183 4.48 9.52 1.94
CA LEU A 183 3.10 9.82 1.57
C LEU A 183 2.18 9.52 2.74
N GLU A 184 1.26 10.43 3.05
CA GLU A 184 0.18 10.17 4.01
C GLU A 184 -1.12 9.92 3.25
N PHE A 185 -1.70 8.75 3.37
CA PHE A 185 -3.04 8.46 2.89
C PHE A 185 -4.04 8.62 4.03
N ARG A 186 -5.08 9.44 3.81
CA ARG A 186 -6.26 9.52 4.68
C ARG A 186 -7.43 8.81 4.01
N ALA A 187 -7.93 7.77 4.65
CA ALA A 187 -9.05 6.98 4.18
C ALA A 187 -10.20 6.99 5.20
N ALA A 188 -11.33 6.40 4.82
CA ALA A 188 -12.47 6.23 5.71
C ALA A 188 -12.05 5.49 7.01
N PRO A 189 -12.77 5.70 8.13
CA PRO A 189 -12.47 5.02 9.38
C PRO A 189 -12.48 3.49 9.27
N LEU A 190 -11.74 2.82 10.15
CA LEU A 190 -11.87 1.37 10.33
C LEU A 190 -13.19 1.02 11.01
N GLU A 191 -13.65 -0.21 10.82
CA GLU A 191 -14.75 -0.73 11.60
C GLU A 191 -14.42 -0.70 13.11
N GLY A 192 -15.25 -0.02 13.89
CA GLY A 192 -15.05 0.15 15.34
C GLY A 192 -14.24 1.39 15.74
N ASP A 193 -13.71 2.16 14.80
CA ASP A 193 -13.08 3.47 15.05
C ASP A 193 -13.84 4.57 14.31
N ALA A 194 -14.05 5.72 14.95
CA ALA A 194 -14.68 6.89 14.31
C ALA A 194 -13.66 7.78 13.58
N ARG A 195 -12.37 7.61 13.87
CA ARG A 195 -11.29 8.45 13.32
C ARG A 195 -10.92 7.98 11.92
N PRO A 196 -10.58 8.91 10.99
CA PRO A 196 -10.07 8.55 9.67
C PRO A 196 -8.83 7.64 9.77
N LEU A 197 -8.77 6.62 8.93
CA LEU A 197 -7.59 5.77 8.83
C LEU A 197 -6.45 6.58 8.21
N ARG A 198 -5.33 6.69 8.92
CA ARG A 198 -4.09 7.30 8.42
C ARG A 198 -3.08 6.20 8.11
N VAL A 199 -2.58 6.20 6.87
CA VAL A 199 -1.53 5.28 6.42
C VAL A 199 -0.35 6.09 5.94
N ILE A 200 0.81 5.91 6.57
CA ILE A 200 2.06 6.58 6.18
C ILE A 200 2.88 5.57 5.39
N VAL A 201 3.20 5.93 4.15
CA VAL A 201 3.99 5.11 3.22
C VAL A 201 5.31 5.83 2.96
N PRO A 202 6.45 5.31 3.46
CA PRO A 202 7.76 5.89 3.17
C PRO A 202 8.07 5.84 1.68
N LEU A 203 8.81 6.84 1.19
CA LEU A 203 9.37 6.79 -0.15
C LEU A 203 10.48 5.75 -0.24
N ALA A 204 10.55 5.08 -1.39
CA ALA A 204 11.65 4.16 -1.69
C ALA A 204 12.98 4.90 -1.71
N ASN A 205 14.06 4.16 -1.43
CA ASN A 205 15.40 4.64 -1.72
C ASN A 205 15.68 4.51 -3.21
N THR A 206 15.86 5.64 -3.89
CA THR A 206 16.05 5.68 -5.35
C THR A 206 17.46 6.07 -5.78
N ILE A 207 18.42 6.12 -4.85
CA ILE A 207 19.77 6.66 -5.12
C ILE A 207 20.48 5.89 -6.24
N PHE A 208 20.26 4.57 -6.30
CA PHE A 208 20.84 3.70 -7.31
C PHE A 208 20.05 3.65 -8.63
N THR A 209 18.86 4.24 -8.68
CA THR A 209 18.00 4.23 -9.89
C THR A 209 18.05 5.55 -10.63
N ASN A 210 18.09 6.67 -9.92
CA ASN A 210 18.09 8.01 -10.53
C ASN A 210 18.98 9.04 -9.81
N GLY A 211 19.87 8.59 -8.92
CA GLY A 211 20.81 9.45 -8.20
C GLY A 211 20.20 10.24 -7.03
N ARG A 212 18.88 10.12 -6.77
CA ARG A 212 18.19 10.83 -5.69
C ARG A 212 17.86 9.89 -4.53
N PRO A 213 18.07 10.27 -3.26
CA PRO A 213 17.71 9.43 -2.12
C PRO A 213 16.24 9.02 -2.14
N HIS A 214 15.35 9.93 -2.54
CA HIS A 214 13.93 9.68 -2.69
C HIS A 214 13.39 10.39 -3.94
N THR A 215 12.25 9.92 -4.44
CA THR A 215 11.63 10.48 -5.65
C THR A 215 10.17 10.80 -5.37
N MET A 216 9.82 12.08 -5.32
CA MET A 216 8.44 12.56 -5.33
C MET A 216 8.39 13.93 -6.02
N PHE A 217 7.56 14.04 -7.06
CA PHE A 217 7.37 15.30 -7.79
C PHE A 217 5.89 15.67 -7.86
N VAL A 218 5.63 16.96 -7.89
CA VAL A 218 4.33 17.53 -8.20
C VAL A 218 4.49 18.30 -9.50
N SER A 219 3.64 18.03 -10.48
CA SER A 219 3.72 18.60 -11.81
C SER A 219 2.37 19.13 -12.30
N ARG A 220 2.40 20.18 -13.11
CA ARG A 220 1.23 20.76 -13.76
C ARG A 220 1.29 20.50 -15.25
N TRP A 221 0.20 20.00 -15.81
CA TRP A 221 0.09 19.63 -17.22
C TRP A 221 -1.08 20.35 -17.85
N SER A 222 -0.90 20.89 -19.06
CA SER A 222 -1.99 21.46 -19.84
C SER A 222 -2.19 20.72 -21.16
N ALA A 223 -3.45 20.55 -21.53
CA ALA A 223 -3.81 19.98 -22.82
C ALA A 223 -3.97 21.08 -23.86
N THR A 224 -3.24 20.96 -24.98
CA THR A 224 -3.34 21.85 -26.13
C THR A 224 -4.08 21.15 -27.27
N PHE A 225 -5.04 21.82 -27.91
CA PHE A 225 -5.96 21.22 -28.91
C PHE A 225 -5.84 21.81 -30.32
N GLU A 226 -4.80 22.59 -30.61
CA GLU A 226 -4.74 23.36 -31.85
C GLU A 226 -4.58 22.50 -33.13
N LYS A 227 -3.98 21.29 -33.03
CA LYS A 227 -3.77 20.38 -34.19
C LYS A 227 -3.77 18.89 -33.85
N GLU A 228 -3.20 18.52 -32.71
CA GLU A 228 -3.26 17.18 -32.10
C GLU A 228 -3.36 17.37 -30.58
N PRO A 229 -4.21 16.60 -29.87
CA PRO A 229 -4.26 16.67 -28.42
C PRO A 229 -2.88 16.27 -27.87
N ARG A 230 -2.18 17.22 -27.27
CA ARG A 230 -0.90 16.99 -26.61
C ARG A 230 -0.93 17.56 -25.21
N LEU A 231 -0.46 16.76 -24.26
CA LEU A 231 -0.21 17.20 -22.90
C LEU A 231 1.20 17.76 -22.80
N LEU A 232 1.29 19.01 -22.33
CA LEU A 232 2.54 19.73 -22.11
C LEU A 232 2.77 19.90 -20.62
N LEU A 233 4.01 19.63 -20.17
CA LEU A 233 4.43 19.91 -18.81
C LEU A 233 4.66 21.42 -18.67
N GLU A 234 3.93 22.07 -17.77
CA GLU A 234 4.11 23.50 -17.47
C GLU A 234 5.17 23.73 -16.41
N GLY A 235 5.29 22.80 -15.46
CA GLY A 235 6.24 22.91 -14.37
C GLY A 235 6.19 21.72 -13.43
N SER A 236 7.29 21.49 -12.73
CA SER A 236 7.45 20.41 -11.76
C SER A 236 8.24 20.89 -10.54
N ILE A 237 7.84 20.46 -9.36
CA ILE A 237 8.50 20.73 -8.08
C ILE A 237 8.73 19.41 -7.33
N GLU A 238 9.87 19.31 -6.65
CA GLU A 238 10.17 18.17 -5.77
C GLU A 238 9.52 18.36 -4.39
N LYS A 239 8.96 17.29 -3.83
CA LYS A 239 8.40 17.29 -2.46
C LYS A 239 8.96 16.12 -1.67
N THR A 240 8.99 16.26 -0.34
CA THR A 240 9.36 15.18 0.57
C THR A 240 8.15 14.55 1.27
N SER A 241 7.02 15.25 1.26
CA SER A 241 5.77 14.77 1.86
C SER A 241 4.55 15.32 1.15
N GLN A 242 3.51 14.49 1.05
CA GLN A 242 2.21 14.92 0.55
C GLN A 242 1.09 14.11 1.20
N LEU A 243 0.01 14.81 1.55
CA LEU A 243 -1.25 14.21 1.98
C LEU A 243 -2.10 13.84 0.75
N ILE A 244 -2.61 12.61 0.74
CA ILE A 244 -3.51 12.06 -0.27
C ILE A 244 -4.81 11.63 0.42
N ASN A 245 -5.93 12.20 0.02
CA ASN A 245 -7.23 11.81 0.55
C ASN A 245 -7.88 10.74 -0.33
N VAL A 246 -7.96 9.53 0.19
CA VAL A 246 -8.61 8.39 -0.46
C VAL A 246 -10.08 8.36 -0.05
N HIS A 247 -10.91 8.99 -0.88
CA HIS A 247 -12.35 8.92 -0.83
C HIS A 247 -12.85 7.55 -1.32
N GLY A 248 -13.42 6.77 -0.41
CA GLY A 248 -13.84 5.40 -0.69
C GLY A 248 -15.14 5.03 0.04
N PRO A 249 -15.39 3.73 0.26
CA PRO A 249 -16.54 3.27 1.04
C PRO A 249 -16.60 3.94 2.42
N THR A 250 -17.76 3.89 3.06
CA THR A 250 -17.98 4.48 4.41
C THR A 250 -17.02 3.93 5.48
N ARG A 251 -16.39 2.78 5.23
CA ARG A 251 -15.40 2.14 6.09
C ARG A 251 -14.23 1.57 5.31
N SER A 252 -13.04 1.70 5.85
CA SER A 252 -11.83 1.05 5.34
C SER A 252 -11.69 -0.35 5.90
N ALA A 253 -11.04 -1.22 5.12
CA ALA A 253 -10.62 -2.55 5.56
C ALA A 253 -9.10 -2.64 5.45
N VAL A 254 -8.49 -3.33 6.42
CA VAL A 254 -7.04 -3.61 6.45
C VAL A 254 -6.87 -5.11 6.37
N ASP A 255 -6.19 -5.56 5.30
CA ASP A 255 -5.85 -6.97 5.07
C ASP A 255 -4.36 -7.18 5.36
N VAL A 256 -4.07 -7.96 6.40
CA VAL A 256 -2.71 -8.24 6.86
C VAL A 256 -2.58 -9.76 7.04
N PRO A 257 -2.17 -10.49 5.98
CA PRO A 257 -2.13 -11.95 5.97
C PRO A 257 -0.92 -12.47 6.77
N LEU A 258 -1.14 -12.58 8.08
CA LEU A 258 -0.15 -12.92 9.08
C LEU A 258 -0.52 -14.23 9.79
N VAL A 259 0.43 -15.18 9.85
CA VAL A 259 0.27 -16.48 10.52
C VAL A 259 0.80 -16.40 11.93
N PRO A 260 -0.01 -16.71 12.95
CA PRO A 260 0.47 -16.77 14.33
C PRO A 260 1.38 -17.96 14.54
N ILE A 261 2.60 -17.71 15.01
CA ILE A 261 3.62 -18.76 15.18
C ILE A 261 3.99 -19.01 16.65
N THR A 262 3.64 -18.12 17.57
CA THR A 262 3.79 -18.34 19.01
C THR A 262 2.46 -18.23 19.71
N GLU A 263 2.37 -18.60 20.98
CA GLU A 263 1.24 -18.21 21.81
C GLU A 263 1.37 -16.74 22.24
N ALA A 264 0.27 -16.16 22.71
CA ALA A 264 0.31 -14.81 23.26
C ALA A 264 1.00 -14.81 24.65
N ARG A 265 2.08 -14.03 24.80
CA ARG A 265 2.84 -13.93 26.06
C ARG A 265 2.72 -12.56 26.72
N ARG A 266 2.74 -12.50 28.06
CA ARG A 266 2.87 -11.23 28.79
C ARG A 266 4.28 -10.69 28.60
N ILE A 267 4.40 -9.39 28.33
CA ILE A 267 5.70 -8.72 28.22
C ILE A 267 6.16 -8.42 29.64
N VAL A 268 7.36 -8.89 30.00
CA VAL A 268 7.95 -8.67 31.34
C VAL A 268 8.90 -7.49 31.31
N ALA A 269 9.73 -7.38 30.26
CA ALA A 269 10.69 -6.29 30.11
C ALA A 269 10.90 -5.91 28.65
N GLY A 270 11.00 -4.60 28.41
CA GLY A 270 11.36 -4.01 27.12
C GLY A 270 12.17 -2.73 27.29
N LEU A 271 12.91 -2.34 26.26
CA LEU A 271 13.62 -1.06 26.20
C LEU A 271 13.36 -0.41 24.84
N GLY A 272 12.62 0.69 24.82
CA GLY A 272 12.20 1.35 23.58
C GLY A 272 11.46 0.39 22.64
N ASN A 273 12.00 0.18 21.44
CA ASN A 273 11.44 -0.74 20.44
C ASN A 273 11.91 -2.20 20.62
N ILE A 274 12.74 -2.50 21.62
CA ILE A 274 13.31 -3.83 21.85
C ILE A 274 12.51 -4.57 22.93
N LEU A 275 11.97 -5.72 22.55
CA LEU A 275 11.31 -6.66 23.44
C LEU A 275 12.36 -7.62 24.00
N ARG A 276 12.70 -7.49 25.29
CA ARG A 276 13.76 -8.28 25.91
C ARG A 276 13.22 -9.59 26.48
N GLN A 277 12.18 -9.52 27.30
CA GLN A 277 11.66 -10.67 28.03
C GLN A 277 10.14 -10.78 27.97
N VAL A 278 9.68 -12.01 27.84
CA VAL A 278 8.28 -12.41 27.91
C VAL A 278 8.12 -13.54 28.91
N GLU A 279 6.92 -13.70 29.45
CA GLU A 279 6.59 -14.78 30.38
C GLU A 279 6.26 -16.05 29.60
N ILE A 280 7.08 -17.09 29.76
CA ILE A 280 6.86 -18.41 29.17
C ILE A 280 6.61 -19.39 30.32
N GLY A 281 5.35 -19.83 30.46
CA GLY A 281 4.93 -20.57 31.65
C GLY A 281 4.86 -19.62 32.84
N VAL A 282 5.71 -19.83 33.84
CA VAL A 282 5.76 -19.03 35.08
C VAL A 282 7.08 -18.25 35.20
N SER A 283 7.99 -18.36 34.23
CA SER A 283 9.30 -17.71 34.28
C SER A 283 9.49 -16.68 33.16
N PRO A 284 10.14 -15.53 33.46
CA PRO A 284 10.63 -14.63 32.44
C PRO A 284 11.69 -15.33 31.58
N ALA A 285 11.56 -15.21 30.27
CA ALA A 285 12.49 -15.77 29.30
C ALA A 285 12.72 -14.78 28.14
N PRO A 286 13.85 -14.90 27.41
CA PRO A 286 14.08 -14.08 26.22
C PRO A 286 12.94 -14.19 25.22
N ALA A 287 12.51 -13.06 24.65
CA ALA A 287 11.43 -13.03 23.66
C ALA A 287 11.74 -13.86 22.39
N SER A 288 13.03 -14.09 22.09
CA SER A 288 13.48 -14.90 20.96
C SER A 288 13.41 -16.41 21.19
N LYS A 289 13.29 -16.88 22.44
CA LYS A 289 13.43 -18.30 22.80
C LYS A 289 12.48 -19.21 22.03
N GLU A 290 11.20 -18.83 21.89
CA GLU A 290 10.24 -19.61 21.10
C GLU A 290 10.49 -19.50 19.59
N LEU A 291 10.93 -18.33 19.11
CA LEU A 291 11.21 -18.10 17.69
C LEU A 291 12.38 -18.95 17.17
N GLU A 292 13.44 -19.08 17.95
CA GLU A 292 14.63 -19.87 17.61
C GLU A 292 14.29 -21.34 17.36
N LEU A 293 13.25 -21.86 18.02
CA LEU A 293 12.78 -23.24 17.86
C LEU A 293 11.74 -23.40 16.74
N ILE A 294 10.91 -22.38 16.51
CA ILE A 294 9.73 -22.46 15.64
C ILE A 294 10.06 -22.05 14.19
N ILE A 295 10.91 -21.04 13.98
CA ILE A 295 11.24 -20.55 12.64
C ILE A 295 11.94 -21.62 11.79
N PRO A 296 12.97 -22.34 12.29
CA PRO A 296 13.60 -23.41 11.49
C PRO A 296 12.60 -24.49 11.08
N LYS A 297 11.75 -24.93 12.02
CA LYS A 297 10.69 -25.91 11.73
C LYS A 297 9.70 -25.44 10.67
N LEU A 298 9.32 -24.16 10.71
CA LEU A 298 8.45 -23.56 9.70
C LEU A 298 9.13 -23.53 8.33
N LEU A 299 10.41 -23.15 8.26
CA LEU A 299 11.18 -23.13 7.03
C LEU A 299 11.35 -24.55 6.45
N ASP A 300 11.68 -25.52 7.29
CA ASP A 300 11.81 -26.93 6.89
C ASP A 300 10.47 -27.48 6.36
N ALA A 301 9.36 -27.15 7.02
CA ALA A 301 8.04 -27.56 6.58
C ALA A 301 7.67 -26.98 5.21
N ARG A 302 8.06 -25.72 4.94
CA ARG A 302 7.89 -25.07 3.64
C ARG A 302 8.78 -25.68 2.56
N ALA A 303 10.07 -25.89 2.86
CA ALA A 303 11.04 -26.47 1.93
C ALA A 303 10.61 -27.88 1.49
N LYS A 304 10.14 -28.72 2.42
CA LYS A 304 9.63 -30.07 2.12
C LYS A 304 8.45 -30.09 1.14
N LYS A 305 7.65 -29.02 1.08
CA LYS A 305 6.40 -28.99 0.31
C LYS A 305 6.51 -28.22 -1.01
N LEU A 306 7.32 -27.16 -1.02
CA LEU A 306 7.43 -26.23 -2.14
C LEU A 306 8.80 -26.26 -2.83
N GLY A 307 9.72 -27.11 -2.36
CA GLY A 307 11.11 -27.21 -2.82
C GLY A 307 11.93 -25.96 -2.46
N ASP A 308 13.13 -25.86 -3.06
CA ASP A 308 14.07 -24.75 -2.85
C ASP A 308 13.53 -23.37 -3.29
N GLN A 309 12.36 -23.30 -3.95
CA GLN A 309 11.76 -22.05 -4.39
C GLN A 309 10.90 -21.34 -3.31
N ALA A 310 10.66 -21.96 -2.15
CA ALA A 310 9.86 -21.36 -1.07
C ALA A 310 10.68 -20.81 0.12
N THR A 311 12.00 -20.87 0.06
CA THR A 311 12.92 -20.37 1.08
C THR A 311 13.17 -18.87 0.92
N GLY A 312 12.09 -18.10 0.76
CA GLY A 312 12.15 -16.64 0.86
C GLY A 312 12.39 -16.18 2.31
N PRO A 313 12.98 -14.99 2.52
CA PRO A 313 13.19 -14.45 3.86
C PRO A 313 11.87 -14.29 4.61
N VAL A 314 11.78 -14.94 5.79
CA VAL A 314 10.61 -14.82 6.68
C VAL A 314 10.66 -13.51 7.43
N SER A 315 9.66 -12.66 7.21
CA SER A 315 9.44 -11.47 8.04
C SER A 315 8.59 -11.83 9.25
N VAL A 316 9.16 -11.62 10.45
CA VAL A 316 8.49 -11.82 11.73
C VAL A 316 7.93 -10.47 12.22
N TRP A 317 6.72 -10.52 12.75
CA TRP A 317 6.00 -9.37 13.27
C TRP A 317 5.48 -9.68 14.67
N ALA A 318 5.39 -8.68 15.54
CA ALA A 318 4.74 -8.75 16.83
C ALA A 318 3.39 -8.05 16.77
N LEU A 319 2.33 -8.75 17.15
CA LEU A 319 1.04 -8.19 17.47
C LEU A 319 0.96 -7.95 18.99
N LEU A 320 0.89 -6.67 19.36
CA LEU A 320 0.86 -6.16 20.72
C LEU A 320 -0.58 -5.84 21.09
N TYR A 321 -1.00 -6.34 22.26
CA TYR A 321 -2.33 -6.12 22.81
C TYR A 321 -2.19 -5.25 24.06
N PRO A 322 -3.03 -4.22 24.23
CA PRO A 322 -3.21 -3.59 25.53
C PRO A 322 -3.71 -4.61 26.57
N GLU A 323 -3.29 -4.45 27.82
CA GLU A 323 -3.64 -5.39 28.90
C GLU A 323 -5.16 -5.55 29.06
N HIS A 324 -5.89 -4.43 29.06
CA HIS A 324 -7.35 -4.42 29.17
C HIS A 324 -8.07 -5.18 28.04
N PHE A 325 -7.43 -5.30 26.87
CA PHE A 325 -7.96 -6.06 25.74
C PHE A 325 -7.64 -7.55 25.88
N ALA A 326 -6.39 -7.88 26.24
CA ALA A 326 -5.92 -9.25 26.40
C ALA A 326 -6.70 -10.03 27.47
N SER A 327 -7.14 -9.37 28.54
CA SER A 327 -7.89 -10.02 29.63
C SER A 327 -9.35 -10.36 29.27
N LYS A 328 -9.93 -9.73 28.24
CA LYS A 328 -11.38 -9.81 27.94
C LYS A 328 -11.71 -10.62 26.69
N ARG A 329 -10.72 -10.88 25.82
CA ARG A 329 -10.95 -11.46 24.48
C ARG A 329 -10.10 -12.72 24.29
N LYS A 330 -10.65 -13.68 23.54
CA LYS A 330 -9.88 -14.83 23.07
C LYS A 330 -8.88 -14.36 22.02
N LEU A 331 -7.60 -14.53 22.30
CA LEU A 331 -6.52 -14.19 21.37
C LEU A 331 -6.38 -15.28 20.29
N PRO A 332 -5.87 -14.93 19.10
CA PRO A 332 -5.58 -15.91 18.07
C PRO A 332 -4.57 -16.94 18.58
N LYS A 333 -4.94 -18.23 18.54
CA LYS A 333 -4.05 -19.35 18.84
C LYS A 333 -2.89 -19.47 17.84
N ALA A 334 -1.75 -19.97 18.30
CA ALA A 334 -0.62 -20.28 17.44
C ALA A 334 -1.00 -21.33 16.38
N LEU A 335 -0.30 -21.30 15.25
CA LEU A 335 -0.36 -22.36 14.25
C LEU A 335 0.25 -23.63 14.83
N ASP A 336 -0.49 -24.73 14.72
CA ASP A 336 0.06 -26.04 14.99
C ASP A 336 0.95 -26.51 13.83
N LEU A 337 2.27 -26.52 14.08
CA LEU A 337 3.26 -26.93 13.10
C LEU A 337 3.36 -28.45 12.91
N SER A 338 2.71 -29.25 13.77
CA SER A 338 2.75 -30.72 13.67
C SER A 338 1.98 -31.27 12.46
N GLY A 339 1.05 -30.49 11.89
CA GLY A 339 0.24 -30.83 10.71
C GLY A 339 0.28 -29.81 9.56
N ALA A 340 1.20 -28.83 9.59
CA ALA A 340 1.14 -27.64 8.74
C ALA A 340 1.30 -27.94 7.23
N GLY A 341 0.20 -27.89 6.47
CA GLY A 341 0.19 -27.68 5.01
C GLY A 341 0.10 -26.21 4.63
N GLU A 342 0.49 -25.87 3.39
CA GLU A 342 0.36 -24.52 2.84
C GLU A 342 -1.09 -24.00 2.96
N SER A 343 -2.07 -24.88 2.76
CA SER A 343 -3.49 -24.60 2.98
C SER A 343 -3.80 -24.22 4.43
N HIS A 344 -3.15 -24.82 5.42
CA HIS A 344 -3.36 -24.49 6.84
C HIS A 344 -2.75 -23.14 7.21
N GLU A 345 -1.54 -22.83 6.74
CA GLU A 345 -0.93 -21.51 6.94
C GLU A 345 -1.81 -20.40 6.35
N TRP A 346 -2.27 -20.59 5.12
CA TRP A 346 -3.04 -19.56 4.43
C TRP A 346 -4.44 -19.38 5.03
N VAL A 347 -5.14 -20.47 5.36
CA VAL A 347 -6.43 -20.40 6.07
C VAL A 347 -6.25 -19.67 7.39
N ARG A 348 -5.20 -19.98 8.15
CA ARG A 348 -4.91 -19.31 9.42
C ARG A 348 -4.60 -17.82 9.23
N ALA A 349 -3.84 -17.47 8.20
CA ALA A 349 -3.55 -16.08 7.87
C ALA A 349 -4.81 -15.29 7.51
N GLN A 350 -5.74 -15.90 6.77
CA GLN A 350 -7.02 -15.28 6.43
C GLN A 350 -7.91 -15.09 7.66
N GLU A 351 -7.98 -16.07 8.55
CA GLU A 351 -8.73 -15.96 9.80
C GLU A 351 -8.21 -14.81 10.66
N VAL A 352 -6.87 -14.71 10.81
CA VAL A 352 -6.26 -13.60 11.54
C VAL A 352 -6.54 -12.27 10.85
N SER A 353 -6.38 -12.20 9.53
CA SER A 353 -6.60 -10.96 8.78
C SER A 353 -8.01 -10.38 8.98
N LYS A 354 -9.05 -11.23 9.03
CA LYS A 354 -10.43 -10.80 9.32
C LYS A 354 -10.59 -10.10 10.67
N SER A 355 -9.76 -10.45 11.66
CA SER A 355 -9.81 -9.85 13.00
C SER A 355 -8.95 -8.58 13.14
N ILE A 356 -8.02 -8.32 12.21
CA ILE A 356 -7.07 -7.20 12.33
C ILE A 356 -7.75 -5.83 12.44
N PRO A 357 -8.80 -5.48 11.66
CA PRO A 357 -9.45 -4.19 11.81
C PRO A 357 -9.97 -3.92 13.23
N GLU A 358 -10.63 -4.91 13.85
CA GLU A 358 -11.14 -4.80 15.23
C GLU A 358 -9.97 -4.68 16.23
N LEU A 359 -8.89 -5.44 16.03
CA LEU A 359 -7.71 -5.37 16.89
C LEU A 359 -7.06 -3.98 16.84
N LEU A 360 -6.88 -3.42 15.64
CA LEU A 360 -6.30 -2.08 15.46
C LEU A 360 -7.21 -1.00 16.06
N ALA A 361 -8.53 -1.10 15.87
CA ALA A 361 -9.50 -0.19 16.48
C ALA A 361 -9.47 -0.24 18.01
N ALA A 362 -9.18 -1.41 18.58
CA ALA A 362 -9.01 -1.59 20.02
C ALA A 362 -7.63 -1.14 20.57
N GLY A 363 -6.79 -0.51 19.74
CA GLY A 363 -5.46 -0.03 20.14
C GLY A 363 -4.36 -1.09 20.14
N CYS A 364 -4.58 -2.23 19.47
CA CYS A 364 -3.51 -3.18 19.22
C CYS A 364 -2.55 -2.65 18.15
N HIS A 365 -1.29 -3.09 18.20
CA HIS A 365 -0.26 -2.63 17.28
C HIS A 365 0.48 -3.81 16.66
N ILE A 366 0.77 -3.71 15.36
CA ILE A 366 1.63 -4.66 14.65
C ILE A 366 2.98 -4.00 14.44
N ARG A 367 4.07 -4.64 14.87
CA ARG A 367 5.43 -4.15 14.72
C ARG A 367 6.31 -5.17 14.04
N LYS A 368 7.10 -4.77 13.05
CA LYS A 368 8.09 -5.67 12.45
C LYS A 368 9.18 -5.97 13.48
N ILE A 369 9.53 -7.23 13.65
CA ILE A 369 10.71 -7.61 14.41
C ILE A 369 11.87 -7.66 13.43
N CYS A 370 12.77 -6.68 13.53
CA CYS A 370 14.04 -6.75 12.83
C CYS A 370 14.96 -7.71 13.60
N LYS A 371 15.53 -8.70 12.90
CA LYS A 371 16.73 -9.35 13.42
C LYS A 371 17.79 -8.25 13.53
N SER A 372 18.31 -7.98 14.73
CA SER A 372 19.56 -7.24 14.79
C SER A 372 20.61 -8.17 14.19
N SER A 373 21.20 -7.78 13.07
CA SER A 373 22.49 -8.31 12.66
C SER A 373 23.52 -7.86 13.70
N ILE A 374 23.55 -8.56 14.83
CA ILE A 374 24.59 -8.48 15.84
C ILE A 374 25.09 -9.91 15.98
N LEU A 375 26.31 -10.13 15.46
CA LEU A 375 27.13 -11.34 15.50
C LEU A 375 26.64 -12.40 14.49
N SER A 376 27.45 -12.87 13.54
CA SER A 376 28.88 -13.22 13.59
C SER A 376 29.68 -12.70 12.40
#